data_AF-A0A4P8WH67-F1
#
_entry.id   AF-A0A4P8WH67-F1
#
_cell.length_a   1.000
_cell.length_b   1.000
_cell.length_c   1.000
_cell.angle_alpha   90.00
_cell.angle_beta   90.00
_cell.angle_gamma   90.00
#
_symmetry.space_group_name_H-M   'P 1'
#
loop_
_entity.id
_entity.type
_entity.pdbx_description
1 polymer ?
#
loop_
_entity_poly.entity_id
_entity_poly.type
_entity_poly.pdbx_seq_one_letter_code
_entity_poly.pdbx_strand_id
1 'polypeptide(L)' 'MRGQENDTTTQSTMRKALAAVLSRGTDRTVIEECRRCGTTLESTAECPSCGGDDIVEYRIR' A
#
# COMPACT_ATOMS: atom_id res chain seq x y z
N MET A 1 26.53 30.95 25.81
CA MET A 1 25.55 30.73 24.73
C MET A 1 25.67 29.30 24.20
N ARG A 2 24.93 28.34 24.76
CA ARG A 2 24.85 26.96 24.25
C ARG A 2 23.49 26.38 24.65
N GLY A 3 22.56 26.28 23.70
CA GLY A 3 21.20 25.79 23.96
C GLY A 3 20.38 25.42 22.72
N GLN A 4 20.99 25.23 21.55
CA GLN A 4 20.26 25.04 20.28
C GLN A 4 20.50 23.71 19.56
N GLU A 5 21.37 22.84 20.10
CA GLU A 5 21.81 21.62 19.38
C GLU A 5 20.79 20.46 19.50
N ASN A 6 20.01 20.41 20.57
CA ASN A 6 19.11 19.30 20.89
C ASN A 6 17.71 19.42 20.25
N ASP A 7 17.27 20.64 19.95
CA ASP A 7 15.91 20.95 19.48
C ASP A 7 15.73 20.59 17.99
N THR A 8 16.76 20.85 17.19
CA THR A 8 16.80 20.56 15.75
C THR A 8 16.80 19.04 15.47
N THR A 9 17.48 18.26 16.31
CA THR A 9 17.57 16.79 16.19
C THR A 9 16.23 16.14 16.50
N THR A 10 15.55 16.60 17.55
CA THR A 10 14.22 16.11 17.95
C THR A 10 13.17 16.45 16.87
N GLN A 11 13.19 17.68 16.35
CA GLN A 11 12.33 18.10 15.25
C GLN A 11 12.57 17.29 13.95
N SER A 12 13.84 16.99 13.65
CA SER A 12 14.23 16.17 12.48
C SER A 12 13.71 14.73 12.60
N THR A 13 13.78 14.15 13.81
CA THR A 13 13.34 12.78 14.06
C THR A 13 11.81 12.67 13.94
N MET A 14 11.07 13.64 14.47
CA MET A 14 9.62 13.71 14.33
C MET A 14 9.19 13.84 12.86
N ARG A 15 9.87 14.69 12.08
CA ARG A 15 9.60 14.83 10.64
C ARG A 15 9.84 13.53 9.88
N LYS A 16 10.92 12.80 10.19
CA LYS A 16 11.21 11.49 9.58
C LYS A 16 10.16 10.43 9.93
N ALA A 17 9.70 10.41 11.18
CA ALA A 17 8.64 9.51 11.61
C ALA A 17 7.32 9.81 10.89
N LEU A 18 6.93 11.09 10.76
CA LEU A 18 5.74 11.48 10.00
C LEU A 18 5.86 11.09 8.52
N ALA A 19 7.02 11.34 7.90
CA ALA A 19 7.25 10.97 6.51
C ALA A 19 7.12 9.45 6.31
N ALA A 20 7.67 8.63 7.22
CA ALA A 20 7.57 7.18 7.14
C ALA A 20 6.11 6.68 7.27
N VAL A 21 5.31 7.30 8.14
CA VAL A 21 3.88 6.95 8.32
C VAL A 21 3.07 7.38 7.10
N LEU A 22 3.31 8.58 6.56
CA LEU A 22 2.62 9.07 5.36
C LEU A 22 3.00 8.25 4.10
N SER A 23 4.26 7.81 4.00
CA SER A 23 4.72 6.92 2.92
C SER A 23 4.15 5.50 3.02
N ARG A 24 3.74 5.03 4.22
CA ARG A 24 3.01 3.76 4.34
C ARG A 24 1.61 3.81 3.72
N GLY A 25 1.02 4.99 3.60
CA GLY A 25 -0.26 5.18 2.91
C GLY A 25 -0.17 5.07 1.39
N THR A 26 1.03 4.97 0.82
CA THR A 26 1.22 4.76 -0.63
C THR A 26 1.27 3.29 -1.03
N ASP A 27 1.28 2.36 -0.07
CA ASP A 27 1.11 0.92 -0.36
C ASP A 27 -0.34 0.67 -0.77
N ARG A 28 -0.62 0.92 -2.06
CA ARG A 28 -1.91 0.63 -2.69
C ARG A 28 -2.17 -0.86 -2.57
N THR A 29 -3.13 -1.22 -1.73
CA THR A 29 -3.64 -2.59 -1.73
C THR A 29 -4.44 -2.79 -3.01
N VAL A 30 -3.93 -3.66 -3.86
CA VAL A 30 -4.58 -4.11 -5.09
C VAL A 30 -5.16 -5.49 -4.81
N ILE A 31 -6.46 -5.66 -5.09
CA ILE A 31 -7.15 -6.95 -4.99
C ILE A 31 -7.65 -7.30 -6.38
N GLU A 32 -7.29 -8.48 -6.87
CA GLU A 32 -7.79 -9.01 -8.14
C GLU A 32 -8.81 -10.11 -7.89
N GLU A 33 -9.90 -10.12 -8.63
CA GLU A 33 -10.99 -11.09 -8.47
C GLU A 33 -11.55 -11.53 -9.82
N CYS A 34 -11.87 -12.81 -9.96
CA CYS A 34 -12.60 -13.31 -11.12
C CYS A 34 -14.07 -12.88 -11.06
N ARG A 35 -14.55 -12.14 -12.08
CA ARG A 35 -15.95 -11.70 -12.14
C ARG A 35 -16.96 -12.83 -12.31
N ARG A 36 -16.50 -14.00 -12.80
CA ARG A 36 -17.37 -15.15 -13.06
C ARG A 36 -17.68 -15.95 -11.79
N CYS A 37 -16.69 -16.20 -10.93
CA CYS A 37 -16.84 -17.08 -9.77
C CYS A 37 -16.46 -16.45 -8.43
N GLY A 38 -15.93 -15.23 -8.41
CA GLY A 38 -15.56 -14.50 -7.18
C GLY A 38 -14.24 -14.96 -6.55
N THR A 39 -13.45 -15.79 -7.23
CA THR A 39 -12.13 -16.20 -6.71
C THR A 39 -11.18 -15.00 -6.69
N THR A 40 -10.61 -14.69 -5.53
CA THR A 40 -9.49 -13.75 -5.40
C THR A 40 -8.23 -14.35 -6.02
N LEU A 41 -7.50 -13.55 -6.79
CA LEU A 41 -6.37 -13.97 -7.60
C LEU A 41 -5.06 -13.34 -7.14
N GLU A 42 -3.96 -14.03 -7.40
CA GLU A 42 -2.58 -13.53 -7.26
C GLU A 42 -1.99 -13.26 -8.65
N SER A 43 -2.54 -12.27 -9.37
CA SER A 43 -2.03 -11.79 -10.67
C SER A 43 -1.84 -12.86 -11.73
N THR A 44 -2.97 -13.39 -12.20
CA THR A 44 -3.05 -14.35 -13.31
C THR A 44 -4.00 -13.83 -14.39
N ALA A 45 -3.70 -14.16 -15.65
CA ALA A 45 -4.54 -13.81 -16.80
C ALA A 45 -5.84 -14.66 -16.85
N GLU A 46 -5.83 -15.84 -16.24
CA GLU A 46 -6.96 -16.76 -16.22
C GLU A 46 -7.23 -17.26 -14.79
N CYS A 47 -8.51 -17.38 -14.44
CA CYS A 47 -8.93 -17.86 -13.13
C CYS A 47 -8.69 -19.38 -13.03
N PRO A 48 -7.85 -19.86 -12.10
CA PRO A 48 -7.57 -21.29 -11.95
C PRO A 48 -8.77 -22.09 -11.43
N SER A 49 -9.77 -21.42 -10.84
CA SER A 49 -10.97 -22.09 -10.31
C SER A 49 -12.02 -22.38 -11.38
N CYS A 50 -12.16 -21.54 -12.41
CA CYS A 50 -13.25 -21.67 -13.38
C CYS A 50 -12.84 -21.49 -14.86
N GLY A 51 -11.57 -21.18 -15.13
CA GLY A 51 -11.05 -20.92 -16.47
C GLY A 51 -11.57 -19.64 -17.13
N GLY A 52 -12.20 -18.73 -16.37
CA GLY A 52 -12.61 -17.42 -16.86
C GLY A 52 -11.44 -16.43 -16.94
N ASP A 53 -11.50 -15.50 -17.89
CA ASP A 53 -10.49 -14.47 -18.18
C ASP A 53 -10.97 -13.05 -17.81
N ASP A 54 -12.24 -12.90 -17.41
CA ASP A 54 -12.79 -11.64 -16.90
C ASP A 54 -12.36 -11.40 -15.44
N ILE A 55 -11.25 -10.67 -15.29
CA ILE A 55 -10.64 -10.33 -14.01
C ILE A 55 -10.84 -8.83 -13.72
N VAL A 56 -11.34 -8.52 -12.53
CA VAL A 56 -11.50 -7.13 -12.03
C VAL A 56 -10.44 -6.81 -11.00
N GLU A 57 -9.95 -5.57 -11.03
CA GLU A 57 -8.99 -5.03 -10.07
C GLU A 57 -9.66 -3.96 -9.18
N TYR A 58 -9.58 -4.14 -7.87
CA TYR A 58 -9.98 -3.15 -6.87
C TYR A 58 -8.74 -2.47 -6.28
N ARG A 59 -8.75 -1.13 -6.26
CA ARG A 59 -7.70 -0.32 -5.65
C ARG A 59 -8.24 0.33 -4.38
N ILE A 60 -7.73 -0.09 -3.23
CA ILE A 60 -8.06 0.53 -1.95
C ILE A 60 -7.13 1.74 -1.76
N ARG A 61 -7.72 2.90 -1.46
CA ARG A 61 -7.03 4.17 -1.19
C ARG A 61 -7.30 4.65 0.22
#